data_AF-A0A195BS78-F1
#
_entry.id   AF-A0A195BS78-F1
#
_cell.length_a   1.000
_cell.length_b   1.000
_cell.length_c   1.000
_cell.angle_alpha   90.00
_cell.angle_beta   90.00
_cell.angle_gamma   90.00
#
_symmetry.space_group_name_H-M   'P 1'
#
loop_
_entity.id
_entity.type
_entity.pdbx_description
1 polymer ?
#
loop_
_entity_poly.entity_id
_entity_poly.type
_entity_poly.pdbx_seq_one_letter_code
_entity_poly.pdbx_strand_id
1 'polypeptide(L)'
;KKTIKSEMSLQIILSVLLIVSIFLPPMSAPLTTFGKSNPQNQNSPPPPTPTGKARDCKIETDCAGIQNTTCMSDRRDGRTRCLCADASAPLNGACTYKFKALHASCNSDSECIEYAHCVMHNSTMGKRCYCEEGFYEDPPSLYVCNGKIYFSLHYKNYY
;
A
#
# COMPACT_ATOMS: atom_id res chain seq x y z
N LYS A 1 -48.47 20.37 -52.29
CA LYS A 1 -47.93 19.03 -51.94
C LYS A 1 -46.54 19.05 -51.24
N LYS A 2 -45.89 20.23 -51.08
CA LYS A 2 -44.53 20.33 -50.49
C LYS A 2 -44.52 20.51 -48.96
N THR A 3 -45.57 21.08 -48.39
CA THR A 3 -45.69 21.40 -46.94
C THR A 3 -46.01 20.17 -46.08
N ILE A 4 -46.83 19.23 -46.57
CA ILE A 4 -47.24 18.02 -45.84
C ILE A 4 -46.07 17.05 -45.64
N LYS A 5 -45.11 17.01 -46.59
CA LYS A 5 -43.93 16.15 -46.51
C LYS A 5 -42.94 16.62 -45.43
N SER A 6 -42.89 17.93 -45.17
CA SER A 6 -42.00 18.53 -44.16
C SER A 6 -42.51 18.27 -42.74
N GLU A 7 -43.82 18.45 -42.51
CA GLU A 7 -44.48 18.20 -41.22
C GLU A 7 -44.35 16.73 -40.78
N MET A 8 -44.64 15.79 -41.70
CA MET A 8 -44.50 14.36 -41.42
C MET A 8 -43.05 13.94 -41.14
N SER A 9 -42.08 14.56 -41.81
CA SER A 9 -40.66 14.25 -41.60
C SER A 9 -40.16 14.79 -40.26
N LEU A 10 -40.68 15.95 -39.81
CA LEU A 10 -40.29 16.58 -38.55
C LEU A 10 -40.88 15.81 -37.35
N GLN A 11 -42.12 15.32 -37.47
CA GLN A 11 -42.77 14.44 -36.48
C GLN A 11 -41.98 13.13 -36.28
N ILE A 12 -41.48 12.54 -37.36
CA ILE A 12 -40.69 11.29 -37.29
C ILE A 12 -39.34 11.55 -36.59
N ILE A 13 -38.67 12.65 -36.91
CA ILE A 13 -37.39 13.03 -36.28
C ILE A 13 -37.58 13.29 -34.78
N LEU A 14 -38.64 14.01 -34.39
CA LEU A 14 -38.98 14.23 -32.98
C LEU A 14 -39.26 12.92 -32.25
N SER A 15 -40.00 12.01 -32.88
CA SER A 15 -40.34 10.71 -32.29
C SER A 15 -39.10 9.86 -32.05
N VAL A 16 -38.16 9.84 -33.01
CA VAL A 16 -36.90 9.09 -32.87
C VAL A 16 -36.02 9.69 -31.75
N LEU A 17 -35.93 11.01 -31.66
CA LEU A 17 -35.15 11.69 -30.60
C LEU A 17 -35.70 11.40 -29.19
N LEU A 18 -37.03 11.35 -29.03
CA LEU A 18 -37.66 11.00 -27.76
C LEU A 18 -37.42 9.54 -27.35
N ILE A 19 -37.36 8.62 -28.32
CA ILE A 19 -37.07 7.21 -28.03
C ILE A 19 -35.61 7.05 -27.57
N VAL A 20 -34.66 7.73 -28.23
CA VAL A 20 -33.23 7.63 -27.90
C VAL A 20 -32.91 8.14 -26.49
N SER A 21 -33.61 9.15 -25.99
CA SER A 21 -33.41 9.67 -24.63
C SER A 21 -33.95 8.76 -23.52
N ILE A 22 -34.83 7.80 -23.82
CA ILE A 22 -35.29 6.78 -22.86
C ILE A 22 -34.25 5.65 -22.71
N PHE A 23 -33.47 5.37 -23.76
CA PHE A 23 -32.47 4.30 -23.77
C PHE A 23 -31.06 4.74 -23.30
N LEU A 24 -30.88 6.02 -22.93
CA LEU A 24 -29.63 6.49 -22.37
C LEU A 24 -29.68 6.37 -20.83
N PRO A 25 -28.98 5.40 -20.22
CA PRO A 25 -28.90 5.35 -18.76
C PRO A 25 -28.23 6.65 -18.26
N PRO A 26 -28.82 7.36 -17.30
CA PRO A 26 -28.17 8.50 -16.70
C PRO A 26 -26.90 8.02 -16.00
N MET A 27 -25.75 8.42 -16.51
CA MET A 27 -24.48 8.38 -15.77
C MET A 27 -24.51 9.46 -14.67
N SER A 28 -25.47 9.35 -13.76
CA SER A 28 -25.49 10.09 -12.51
C SER A 28 -24.84 9.19 -11.48
N ALA A 29 -23.51 9.24 -11.39
CA ALA A 29 -22.82 8.75 -10.21
C ALA A 29 -23.07 9.77 -9.08
N PRO A 30 -23.87 9.45 -8.06
CA PRO A 30 -24.00 10.35 -6.92
C PRO A 30 -22.64 10.45 -6.21
N LEU A 31 -22.11 11.68 -6.08
CA LEU A 31 -21.03 11.92 -5.13
C LEU A 31 -21.55 11.59 -3.72
N THR A 32 -20.76 10.77 -3.04
CA THR A 32 -21.05 10.09 -1.78
C THR A 32 -21.41 11.07 -0.66
N THR A 33 -22.55 10.88 -0.01
CA THR A 33 -22.85 11.52 1.28
C THR A 33 -22.31 10.65 2.41
N PHE A 34 -21.71 11.27 3.42
CA PHE A 34 -21.15 10.59 4.59
C PHE A 34 -22.28 9.91 5.40
N GLY A 35 -22.45 8.60 5.18
CA GLY A 35 -23.30 7.73 5.97
C GLY A 35 -22.63 7.36 7.29
N LYS A 36 -23.21 7.85 8.38
CA LYS A 36 -22.84 7.61 9.77
C LYS A 36 -23.33 6.21 10.22
N SER A 37 -22.40 5.39 10.71
CA SER A 37 -22.53 4.24 11.66
C SER A 37 -23.54 3.11 11.42
N ASN A 38 -23.03 1.87 11.20
CA ASN A 38 -23.41 0.67 11.98
C ASN A 38 -22.38 -0.48 11.79
N PRO A 39 -22.05 -1.31 12.81
CA PRO A 39 -21.00 -2.32 12.71
C PRO A 39 -21.60 -3.68 12.36
N GLN A 40 -21.42 -4.15 11.13
CA GLN A 40 -21.61 -5.58 10.85
C GLN A 40 -20.69 -6.03 9.72
N ASN A 41 -19.60 -6.66 10.15
CA ASN A 41 -18.89 -7.76 9.52
C ASN A 41 -19.25 -8.03 8.05
N GLN A 42 -18.42 -7.55 7.12
CA GLN A 42 -18.10 -8.22 5.86
C GLN A 42 -16.92 -7.50 5.20
N ASN A 43 -16.05 -8.30 4.56
CA ASN A 43 -14.82 -7.94 3.85
C ASN A 43 -14.95 -6.72 2.90
N SER A 44 -15.01 -5.52 3.46
CA SER A 44 -14.88 -4.28 2.70
C SER A 44 -13.40 -4.07 2.33
N PRO A 45 -13.09 -3.73 1.07
CA PRO A 45 -11.74 -3.35 0.68
C PRO A 45 -11.28 -2.22 1.60
N PRO A 46 -10.03 -2.31 2.08
CA PRO A 46 -9.67 -1.56 3.26
C PRO A 46 -9.65 -0.06 2.93
N PRO A 47 -10.11 0.81 3.85
CA PRO A 47 -10.43 2.21 3.58
C PRO A 47 -9.25 2.95 2.93
N PRO A 48 -9.48 3.83 1.94
CA PRO A 48 -8.41 4.55 1.27
C PRO A 48 -7.58 5.31 2.30
N THR A 49 -6.27 5.05 2.30
CA THR A 49 -5.34 5.61 3.27
C THR A 49 -5.35 7.13 3.16
N PRO A 50 -5.62 7.88 4.24
CA PRO A 50 -5.50 9.34 4.24
C PRO A 50 -4.08 9.74 3.84
N THR A 51 -3.96 10.64 2.86
CA THR A 51 -2.68 11.18 2.41
C THR A 51 -1.85 11.65 3.60
N GLY A 52 -0.67 11.04 3.78
CA GLY A 52 0.29 11.42 4.84
C GLY A 52 0.14 10.72 6.19
N LYS A 53 -0.81 9.78 6.36
CA LYS A 53 -0.87 8.93 7.57
C LYS A 53 -0.75 7.46 7.20
N ALA A 54 0.24 6.76 7.76
CA ALA A 54 0.38 5.32 7.61
C ALA A 54 -0.82 4.61 8.24
N ARG A 55 -1.35 3.59 7.54
CA ARG A 55 -2.47 2.77 8.02
C ARG A 55 -2.02 1.94 9.22
N ASP A 56 -2.83 1.87 10.28
CA ASP A 56 -2.58 0.95 11.40
C ASP A 56 -2.82 -0.52 10.99
N CYS A 57 -2.00 -1.42 11.50
CA CYS A 57 -2.05 -2.85 11.18
C CYS A 57 -1.82 -3.71 12.42
N LYS A 58 -2.34 -4.93 12.43
CA LYS A 58 -2.06 -5.95 13.43
C LYS A 58 -1.31 -7.14 12.83
N ILE A 59 -1.56 -7.43 11.56
CA ILE A 59 -0.92 -8.49 10.78
C ILE A 59 -0.54 -7.96 9.39
N GLU A 60 0.39 -8.64 8.71
CA GLU A 60 0.89 -8.22 7.39
C GLU A 60 -0.22 -8.09 6.34
N THR A 61 -1.28 -8.90 6.43
CA THR A 61 -2.41 -8.85 5.50
C THR A 61 -3.24 -7.57 5.63
N ASP A 62 -3.16 -6.83 6.74
CA ASP A 62 -3.85 -5.54 6.89
C ASP A 62 -3.23 -4.45 6.00
N CYS A 63 -1.97 -4.66 5.62
CA CYS A 63 -1.24 -3.85 4.64
C CYS A 63 -1.55 -4.27 3.20
N ALA A 64 -2.41 -5.26 2.97
CA ALA A 64 -2.90 -5.59 1.65
C ALA A 64 -3.58 -4.36 1.01
N GLY A 65 -3.12 -4.02 -0.19
CA GLY A 65 -3.57 -2.83 -0.94
C GLY A 65 -2.65 -1.62 -0.80
N ILE A 66 -1.61 -1.68 0.03
CA ILE A 66 -0.54 -0.69 0.04
C ILE A 66 0.74 -1.37 -0.48
N GLN A 67 1.29 -0.84 -1.56
CA GLN A 67 2.42 -1.50 -2.24
C GLN A 67 3.72 -1.30 -1.47
N ASN A 68 4.50 -2.37 -1.33
CA ASN A 68 5.83 -2.39 -0.70
C ASN A 68 5.84 -1.91 0.77
N THR A 69 4.76 -2.12 1.52
CA THR A 69 4.74 -1.86 2.97
C THR A 69 4.80 -3.14 3.79
N THR A 70 5.31 -3.02 5.00
CA THR A 70 5.33 -4.07 6.03
C THR A 70 4.65 -3.58 7.29
N CYS A 71 3.96 -4.48 7.99
CA CYS A 71 3.37 -4.21 9.28
C CYS A 71 4.44 -4.20 10.39
N MET A 72 4.82 -3.01 10.85
CA MET A 72 5.87 -2.84 11.86
C MET A 72 5.51 -1.75 12.88
N SER A 73 6.12 -1.80 14.06
CA SER A 73 5.94 -0.75 15.08
C SER A 73 6.55 0.57 14.59
N ASP A 74 5.79 1.65 14.70
CA ASP A 74 6.24 3.00 14.42
C ASP A 74 7.05 3.55 15.61
N ARG A 75 8.20 4.15 15.36
CA ARG A 75 9.07 4.68 16.42
C ARG A 75 8.47 5.83 17.22
N ARG A 76 7.52 6.55 16.64
CA ARG A 76 6.96 7.75 17.25
C ARG A 76 6.14 7.44 18.49
N ASP A 77 5.45 6.31 18.48
CA ASP A 77 4.45 5.96 19.50
C ASP A 77 4.30 4.44 19.73
N GLY A 78 5.12 3.61 19.09
CA GLY A 78 5.15 2.14 19.27
C GLY A 78 4.00 1.40 18.62
N ARG A 79 3.04 2.10 18.00
CA ARG A 79 1.88 1.47 17.33
C ARG A 79 2.29 0.83 16.01
N THR A 80 1.71 -0.33 15.72
CA THR A 80 1.98 -1.07 14.48
C THR A 80 1.25 -0.45 13.30
N ARG A 81 1.99 -0.13 12.23
CA ARG A 81 1.50 0.50 11.01
C ARG A 81 2.15 -0.11 9.77
N CYS A 82 1.46 0.02 8.65
CA CYS A 82 1.99 -0.29 7.33
C CYS A 82 2.99 0.79 6.92
N LEU A 83 4.27 0.50 7.11
CA LEU A 83 5.37 1.41 6.83
C LEU A 83 6.26 0.84 5.74
N CYS A 84 6.98 1.73 5.08
CA CYS A 84 8.03 1.39 4.14
C CYS A 84 9.25 0.80 4.87
N ALA A 85 10.17 0.17 4.14
CA ALA A 85 11.38 -0.41 4.74
C ALA A 85 12.25 0.60 5.51
N ASP A 86 12.17 1.88 5.17
CA ASP A 86 12.83 2.99 5.85
C ASP A 86 12.02 3.59 7.01
N ALA A 87 10.94 2.91 7.45
CA ALA A 87 9.96 3.38 8.43
C ALA A 87 9.12 4.60 8.01
N SER A 88 9.22 5.03 6.75
CA SER A 88 8.42 6.15 6.26
C SER A 88 6.97 5.73 6.00
N ALA A 89 6.06 6.71 6.00
CA ALA A 89 4.69 6.46 5.58
C ALA A 89 4.63 6.33 4.04
N PRO A 90 3.84 5.39 3.51
CA PRO A 90 3.67 5.23 2.06
C PRO A 90 3.10 6.52 1.44
N LEU A 91 3.68 6.92 0.31
CA LEU A 91 3.21 8.07 -0.46
C LEU A 91 2.23 7.58 -1.53
N ASN A 92 1.02 8.14 -1.56
CA ASN A 92 -0.04 7.74 -2.50
C ASN A 92 -0.33 6.23 -2.51
N GLY A 93 -0.22 5.57 -1.35
CA GLY A 93 -0.50 4.14 -1.21
C GLY A 93 0.63 3.21 -1.67
N ALA A 94 1.85 3.72 -1.85
CA ALA A 94 3.01 2.91 -2.22
C ALA A 94 4.31 3.42 -1.59
N CYS A 95 5.27 2.52 -1.37
CA CYS A 95 6.65 2.88 -1.06
C CYS A 95 7.50 2.89 -2.33
N THR A 96 8.37 3.90 -2.43
CA THR A 96 9.33 4.04 -3.53
C THR A 96 10.33 2.88 -3.55
N TYR A 97 10.77 2.44 -2.36
CA TYR A 97 11.64 1.29 -2.19
C TYR A 97 10.83 -0.01 -2.22
N LYS A 98 11.32 -1.00 -2.98
CA LYS A 98 10.69 -2.31 -3.14
C LYS A 98 11.12 -3.35 -2.09
N PHE A 99 12.15 -3.01 -1.32
CA PHE A 99 12.67 -3.90 -0.29
C PHE A 99 11.74 -3.94 0.92
N LYS A 100 11.79 -5.05 1.63
CA LYS A 100 11.08 -5.33 2.87
C LYS A 100 11.99 -5.07 4.06
N ALA A 101 11.42 -4.53 5.13
CA ALA A 101 12.14 -4.26 6.37
C ALA A 101 12.66 -5.55 7.03
N LEU A 102 13.53 -5.36 8.02
CA LEU A 102 13.91 -6.43 8.94
C LEU A 102 12.68 -7.02 9.65
N HIS A 103 12.76 -8.32 9.95
CA HIS A 103 11.70 -9.13 10.56
C HIS A 103 10.42 -9.29 9.72
N ALA A 104 10.35 -8.67 8.54
CA ALA A 104 9.28 -8.87 7.56
C ALA A 104 9.35 -10.28 6.97
N SER A 105 8.19 -10.84 6.58
CA SER A 105 8.13 -12.10 5.85
C SER A 105 8.68 -11.94 4.43
N CYS A 106 9.51 -12.88 3.99
CA CYS A 106 10.17 -12.88 2.69
C CYS A 106 10.15 -14.28 2.07
N ASN A 107 10.30 -14.37 0.74
CA ASN A 107 10.51 -15.65 0.05
C ASN A 107 11.94 -15.81 -0.46
N SER A 108 12.56 -14.69 -0.86
CA SER A 108 13.90 -14.60 -1.43
C SER A 108 14.72 -13.47 -0.78
N ASP A 109 16.04 -13.63 -0.75
CA ASP A 109 16.99 -12.63 -0.21
C ASP A 109 16.88 -11.28 -0.93
N SER A 110 16.57 -11.30 -2.24
CA SER A 110 16.37 -10.09 -3.06
C SER A 110 15.23 -9.19 -2.62
N GLU A 111 14.34 -9.69 -1.75
CA GLU A 111 13.24 -8.89 -1.19
C GLU A 111 13.68 -8.11 0.04
N CYS A 112 14.79 -8.48 0.68
CA CYS A 112 15.27 -7.84 1.90
C CYS A 112 16.09 -6.58 1.59
N ILE A 113 16.19 -5.68 2.57
CA ILE A 113 17.08 -4.51 2.51
C ILE A 113 18.55 -4.93 2.32
N GLU A 114 19.40 -3.95 1.99
CA GLU A 114 20.85 -4.15 1.93
C GLU A 114 21.40 -4.78 3.21
N TYR A 115 22.34 -5.72 3.02
CA TYR A 115 22.99 -6.49 4.08
C TYR A 115 22.04 -7.34 4.93
N ALA A 116 20.87 -7.69 4.38
CA ALA A 116 19.93 -8.62 4.96
C ALA A 116 19.61 -9.77 4.01
N HIS A 117 19.31 -10.94 4.58
CA HIS A 117 19.03 -12.18 3.88
C HIS A 117 17.77 -12.85 4.45
N CYS A 118 17.13 -13.69 3.65
CA CYS A 118 15.82 -14.28 3.93
C CYS A 118 15.96 -15.67 4.54
N VAL A 119 15.97 -15.73 5.87
CA VAL A 119 16.22 -16.98 6.62
C VAL A 119 15.10 -17.34 7.59
N MET A 120 15.03 -18.62 7.91
CA MET A 120 14.04 -19.18 8.84
C MET A 120 14.72 -19.43 10.19
N HIS A 121 14.63 -18.48 11.11
CA HIS A 121 15.19 -18.64 12.46
C HIS A 121 14.27 -19.44 13.40
N ASN A 122 12.94 -19.37 13.18
CA ASN A 122 11.95 -20.12 13.95
C ASN A 122 10.95 -20.78 12.99
N SER A 123 10.83 -22.11 13.06
CA SER A 123 10.01 -22.87 12.10
C SER A 123 8.52 -22.48 12.09
N THR A 124 8.02 -21.88 13.18
CA THR A 124 6.63 -21.42 13.31
C THR A 124 6.36 -20.05 12.70
N MET A 125 7.39 -19.22 12.47
CA MET A 125 7.22 -17.82 12.05
C MET A 125 7.52 -17.58 10.56
N GLY A 126 7.92 -18.62 9.84
CA GLY A 126 8.31 -18.58 8.43
C GLY A 126 9.69 -17.94 8.19
N LYS A 127 10.04 -17.76 6.92
CA LYS A 127 11.25 -17.03 6.52
C LYS A 127 11.05 -15.52 6.70
N ARG A 128 12.07 -14.86 7.23
CA ARG A 128 12.06 -13.41 7.47
C ARG A 128 13.42 -12.80 7.14
N CYS A 129 13.41 -11.49 6.88
CA CYS A 129 14.64 -10.74 6.62
C CYS A 129 15.42 -10.51 7.91
N TYR A 130 16.67 -10.93 7.94
CA TYR A 130 17.61 -10.71 9.03
C TYR A 130 18.95 -10.22 8.50
N CYS A 131 19.69 -9.46 9.30
CA CYS A 131 21.03 -9.01 8.90
C CYS A 131 21.95 -10.20 8.61
N GLU A 132 22.74 -10.08 7.54
CA GLU A 132 23.81 -11.01 7.19
C GLU A 132 24.85 -11.12 8.31
N GLU A 133 25.61 -12.21 8.31
CA GLU A 133 26.68 -12.42 9.29
C GLU A 133 27.69 -11.26 9.26
N GLY A 134 27.96 -10.68 10.44
CA GLY A 134 28.87 -9.53 10.58
C GLY A 134 28.19 -8.16 10.47
N PHE A 135 26.89 -8.12 10.19
CA PHE A 135 26.03 -6.94 10.33
C PHE A 135 25.14 -7.09 11.56
N TYR A 136 24.72 -5.97 12.13
CA TYR A 136 23.86 -5.93 13.30
C TYR A 136 22.74 -4.89 13.13
N GLU A 137 21.61 -5.16 13.78
CA GLU A 137 20.53 -4.20 13.91
C GLU A 137 20.93 -3.15 14.96
N ASP A 138 21.00 -1.89 14.55
CA ASP A 138 21.40 -0.80 15.44
C ASP A 138 20.17 -0.08 16.00
N PRO A 139 19.80 -0.21 17.28
CA PRO A 139 18.71 0.58 17.86
C PRO A 139 19.15 2.05 17.99
N PRO A 140 18.35 3.04 17.55
CA PRO A 140 16.91 2.99 17.27
C PRO A 140 16.56 2.55 15.84
N SER A 141 17.54 2.50 14.94
CA SER A 141 17.52 2.14 13.51
C SER A 141 17.18 0.65 13.21
N LEU A 142 16.20 0.06 13.93
CA LEU A 142 15.50 -1.23 13.72
C LEU A 142 15.13 -1.67 12.28
N TYR A 143 15.41 -0.88 11.24
CA TYR A 143 15.08 -1.20 9.85
C TYR A 143 16.28 -1.10 8.90
N VAL A 144 17.50 -0.97 9.44
CA VAL A 144 18.74 -1.04 8.66
C VAL A 144 19.74 -1.97 9.33
N CYS A 145 20.54 -2.63 8.51
CA CYS A 145 21.68 -3.43 8.97
C CYS A 145 22.94 -2.56 8.94
N ASN A 146 23.52 -2.28 10.11
CA ASN A 146 24.78 -1.57 10.21
C ASN A 146 25.92 -2.57 10.38
N GLY A 147 27.03 -2.38 9.65
CA GLY A 147 28.17 -3.27 9.78
C GLY A 147 29.27 -3.11 8.74
N LYS A 148 30.51 -3.11 9.24
CA LYS A 148 31.61 -3.97 8.82
C LYS A 148 32.63 -3.88 9.96
N ILE A 149 32.69 -4.91 10.81
CA ILE A 149 33.66 -4.99 11.93
C ILE A 149 35.13 -4.91 11.44
N TYR A 150 35.38 -5.12 10.14
CA TYR A 150 36.71 -5.02 9.54
C TYR A 150 37.34 -3.61 9.50
N PHE A 151 36.56 -2.53 9.54
CA PHE A 151 37.15 -1.16 9.46
C PHE A 151 37.42 -0.52 10.83
N SER A 152 36.88 -1.05 11.93
CA SER A 152 37.12 -0.47 13.27
C SER A 152 38.39 -1.02 13.95
N LEU A 153 38.88 -2.20 13.54
CA LEU A 153 40.14 -2.76 14.08
C LEU A 153 41.41 -2.18 13.42
N HIS A 154 41.31 -1.55 12.25
CA HIS A 154 42.46 -0.88 11.62
C HIS A 154 42.70 0.54 12.14
N TYR A 155 41.71 1.21 12.76
CA TYR A 155 41.87 2.56 13.32
C TYR A 155 42.27 2.60 14.80
N LYS A 156 42.18 1.48 15.52
CA LYS A 156 42.65 1.37 16.91
C LYS A 156 44.13 0.99 17.05
N ASN A 157 44.88 0.93 15.94
CA ASN A 157 46.33 0.64 15.92
C ASN A 157 47.18 1.84 15.44
N TYR A 158 46.61 3.05 15.38
CA TYR A 158 47.32 4.27 14.95
C TYR A 158 47.26 5.43 15.97
N TYR A 159 47.23 5.12 17.27
CA TYR A 159 47.57 6.08 18.33
C TYR A 159 48.41 5.40 19.41
#